data_AF-A0A812VXU8-F1
#
_entry.id   AF-A0A812VXU8-F1
#
_cell.length_a   1.000
_cell.length_b   1.000
_cell.length_c   1.000
_cell.angle_alpha   90.00
_cell.angle_beta   90.00
_cell.angle_gamma   90.00
#
_symmetry.space_group_name_H-M   'P 1'
#
loop_
_entity.id
_entity.type
_entity.pdbx_description
1 polymer ?
#
loop_
_entity_poly.entity_id
_entity_poly.type
_entity_poly.pdbx_seq_one_letter_code
_entity_poly.pdbx_strand_id
1 'polypeptide(L)'
;MDFALRVAESTAFSLHALIGLTEPCHGALEFTLQVKGSLPRWFWPLAGLLLGVASYANFSGSEEAVLCAQAYVAAFHTGAMFWHWRLQHHPASVLAPLLFVGLAAVVFWLRLGSFLLAFLGTAASAGIG
;
A
#
# COMPACT_ATOMS: atom_id res chain seq x y z
N MET A 1 9.77 14.59 -10.82
CA MET A 1 8.40 14.06 -10.97
C MET A 1 8.18 12.87 -10.05
N ASP A 2 9.12 11.91 -9.99
CA ASP A 2 9.06 10.75 -9.07
C ASP A 2 8.89 11.16 -7.59
N PHE A 3 9.55 12.23 -7.14
CA PHE A 3 9.47 12.67 -5.75
C PHE A 3 8.04 13.01 -5.32
N ALA A 4 7.28 13.73 -6.16
CA ALA A 4 5.90 14.10 -5.85
C ALA A 4 4.97 12.88 -5.75
N LEU A 5 5.18 11.87 -6.62
CA LEU A 5 4.42 10.62 -6.57
C LEU A 5 4.69 9.86 -5.26
N ARG A 6 5.97 9.78 -4.87
CA ARG A 6 6.38 9.15 -3.61
C ARG A 6 5.85 9.89 -2.38
N VAL A 7 5.74 11.22 -2.43
CA VAL A 7 5.07 12.00 -1.38
C VAL A 7 3.59 11.63 -1.26
N ALA A 8 2.87 11.48 -2.37
CA ALA A 8 1.46 11.09 -2.33
C ALA A 8 1.29 9.68 -1.73
N GLU A 9 2.08 8.71 -2.18
CA GLU A 9 2.10 7.33 -1.65
C GLU A 9 2.45 7.30 -0.16
N SER A 10 3.55 7.93 0.23
CA SER A 10 4.01 7.95 1.61
C SER A 10 3.04 8.69 2.53
N THR A 11 2.34 9.73 2.06
CA THR A 11 1.28 10.39 2.84
C THR A 11 0.14 9.42 3.13
N ALA A 12 -0.32 8.68 2.11
CA ALA A 12 -1.36 7.67 2.29
C ALA A 12 -0.91 6.58 3.28
N PHE A 13 0.30 6.05 3.11
CA PHE A 13 0.85 5.03 4.01
C PHE A 13 1.09 5.54 5.43
N SER A 14 1.53 6.78 5.62
CA SER A 14 1.67 7.39 6.94
C SER A 14 0.32 7.54 7.64
N LEU A 15 -0.74 7.90 6.92
CA LEU A 15 -2.10 7.92 7.49
C LEU A 15 -2.57 6.51 7.88
N HIS A 16 -2.38 5.51 7.02
CA HIS A 16 -2.73 4.12 7.36
C HIS A 16 -1.87 3.57 8.51
N ALA A 17 -0.60 3.98 8.60
CA ALA A 17 0.29 3.62 9.68
C ALA A 17 -0.22 4.13 11.02
N LEU A 18 -0.60 5.41 11.08
CA LEU A 18 -1.20 6.00 12.27
C LEU A 18 -2.49 5.27 12.67
N ILE A 19 -3.40 5.05 11.72
CA ILE A 19 -4.67 4.34 11.99
C ILE A 19 -4.40 2.93 12.52
N GLY A 20 -3.48 2.18 11.91
CA GLY A 20 -3.13 0.83 12.35
C GLY A 20 -2.48 0.79 13.74
N LEU A 21 -1.57 1.74 14.02
CA LEU A 21 -0.93 1.90 15.32
C LEU A 21 -1.92 2.23 16.43
N THR A 22 -2.91 3.08 16.14
CA THR A 22 -3.92 3.52 17.11
C THR A 22 -5.18 2.64 17.13
N GLU A 23 -5.27 1.64 16.25
CA GLU A 23 -6.44 0.76 16.14
C GLU A 23 -6.88 0.12 17.47
N PRO A 24 -5.98 -0.34 18.36
CA PRO A 24 -6.38 -0.88 19.66
C PRO A 24 -7.17 0.12 20.54
N CYS A 25 -7.09 1.43 20.27
CA CYS A 25 -7.77 2.47 21.02
C CYS A 25 -9.19 2.76 20.50
N HIS A 26 -9.47 2.54 19.20
CA HIS A 26 -10.74 2.93 18.58
C HIS A 26 -11.50 1.81 17.87
N GLY A 27 -10.82 0.73 17.43
CA GLY A 27 -11.49 -0.42 16.78
C GLY A 27 -12.13 -0.08 15.42
N ALA A 28 -11.59 0.90 14.71
CA ALA A 28 -12.21 1.46 13.51
C ALA A 28 -11.98 0.55 12.29
N LEU A 29 -10.78 0.00 12.14
CA LEU A 29 -10.46 -0.98 11.10
C LEU A 29 -11.20 -2.30 11.34
N GLU A 30 -11.25 -2.80 12.59
CA GLU A 30 -12.00 -4.01 12.92
C GLU A 30 -13.49 -3.88 12.59
N PHE A 31 -14.06 -2.71 12.88
CA PHE A 31 -15.45 -2.39 12.54
C PHE A 31 -15.65 -2.26 11.02
N THR A 32 -14.84 -1.46 10.35
CA THR A 32 -14.99 -1.15 8.91
C THR A 32 -14.75 -2.38 8.05
N LEU A 33 -13.79 -3.22 8.43
CA LEU A 33 -13.44 -4.44 7.72
C LEU A 33 -14.30 -5.64 8.15
N GLN A 34 -15.22 -5.45 9.11
CA GLN A 34 -16.12 -6.50 9.61
C GLN A 34 -15.37 -7.75 10.13
N VAL A 35 -14.22 -7.54 10.76
CA VAL A 35 -13.30 -8.59 11.24
C VAL A 35 -13.10 -8.57 12.75
N LYS A 36 -14.05 -7.99 13.49
CA LYS A 36 -13.94 -7.81 14.94
C LYS A 36 -13.65 -9.14 15.65
N GLY A 37 -12.53 -9.19 16.36
CA GLY A 37 -12.08 -10.37 17.11
C GLY A 37 -11.54 -11.54 16.28
N SER A 38 -11.43 -11.43 14.96
CA SER A 38 -10.85 -12.51 14.12
C SER A 38 -9.33 -12.45 14.01
N LEU A 39 -8.72 -11.31 14.36
CA LEU A 39 -7.28 -11.09 14.35
C LEU A 39 -6.77 -10.78 15.76
N PRO A 40 -5.52 -11.16 16.09
CA PRO A 40 -4.94 -10.80 17.38
C PRO A 40 -4.74 -9.28 17.47
N ARG A 41 -4.92 -8.69 18.66
CA ARG A 41 -4.86 -7.23 18.86
C ARG A 41 -3.56 -6.56 18.40
N TRP A 42 -2.44 -7.30 18.40
CA TRP A 42 -1.14 -6.78 17.94
C TRP A 42 -0.99 -6.74 16.41
N PHE A 43 -1.90 -7.38 15.66
CA PHE A 43 -1.87 -7.39 14.20
C PHE A 43 -1.93 -5.97 13.63
N TRP A 44 -2.85 -5.14 14.12
CA TRP A 44 -3.04 -3.80 13.57
C TRP A 44 -1.85 -2.87 13.80
N PRO A 45 -1.28 -2.79 15.02
CA PRO A 45 -0.05 -2.02 15.21
C PRO A 45 1.11 -2.52 14.36
N LEU A 46 1.26 -3.84 14.20
CA LEU A 46 2.30 -4.40 13.33
C LEU A 46 2.10 -4.00 11.86
N ALA A 47 0.87 -4.13 11.34
CA ALA A 47 0.53 -3.69 9.99
C ALA A 47 0.80 -2.19 9.82
N GLY A 48 0.44 -1.37 10.81
CA GLY A 48 0.72 0.05 10.83
C GLY A 48 2.22 0.37 10.80
N LEU A 49 3.03 -0.34 11.58
CA LEU A 49 4.49 -0.19 11.56
C LEU A 49 5.08 -0.52 10.19
N LEU A 50 4.63 -1.61 9.55
CA LEU A 50 5.11 -1.99 8.21
C LEU A 50 4.79 -0.92 7.16
N LEU A 51 3.60 -0.32 7.22
CA LEU A 51 3.22 0.80 6.36
C LEU A 51 4.07 2.04 6.64
N GLY A 52 4.38 2.32 7.91
CA GLY A 52 5.30 3.39 8.29
C GLY A 52 6.72 3.18 7.77
N VAL A 53 7.23 1.95 7.86
CA VAL A 53 8.54 1.56 7.31
C VAL A 53 8.55 1.72 5.79
N ALA A 54 7.51 1.25 5.10
CA ALA A 54 7.40 1.43 3.65
C ALA A 54 7.35 2.92 3.25
N SER A 55 6.58 3.74 3.99
CA SER A 55 6.53 5.20 3.79
C SER A 55 7.90 5.85 3.93
N TYR A 56 8.66 5.48 4.97
CA TYR A 56 10.02 5.98 5.22
C TYR A 56 11.02 5.48 4.15
N ALA A 57 11.00 4.19 3.83
CA ALA A 57 11.87 3.57 2.84
C ALA A 57 11.69 4.18 1.45
N ASN A 58 10.49 4.68 1.14
CA ASN A 58 10.21 5.35 -0.13
C ASN A 58 11.03 6.64 -0.34
N PHE A 59 11.63 7.20 0.72
CA PHE A 59 12.54 8.35 0.65
C PHE A 59 14.01 8.00 0.86
N SER A 60 14.34 6.71 0.88
CA SER A 60 15.72 6.24 1.02
C SER A 60 16.62 6.74 -0.12
N GLY A 61 17.91 6.89 0.19
CA GLY A 61 18.96 7.11 -0.81
C GLY A 61 19.35 5.84 -1.58
N SER A 62 18.95 4.66 -1.11
CA SER A 62 19.14 3.39 -1.83
C SER A 62 18.02 3.18 -2.85
N GLU A 63 18.39 2.86 -4.07
CA GLU A 63 17.45 2.58 -5.15
C GLU A 63 16.62 1.32 -4.86
N GLU A 64 17.28 0.27 -4.34
CA GLU A 64 16.64 -0.99 -3.97
C GLU A 64 15.57 -0.78 -2.89
N ALA A 65 15.86 0.05 -1.88
CA ALA A 65 14.90 0.37 -0.83
C ALA A 65 13.64 1.07 -1.38
N VAL A 66 13.81 1.99 -2.34
CA VAL A 66 12.68 2.64 -3.00
C VAL A 66 11.90 1.63 -3.85
N LEU A 67 12.57 0.78 -4.64
CA LEU A 67 11.91 -0.25 -5.44
C LEU A 67 11.12 -1.26 -4.59
N CYS A 68 11.67 -1.66 -3.43
CA CYS A 68 10.96 -2.49 -2.46
C CYS A 68 9.73 -1.78 -1.87
N ALA A 69 9.83 -0.48 -1.57
CA ALA A 69 8.68 0.31 -1.13
C ALA A 69 7.59 0.35 -2.22
N GLN A 70 7.97 0.53 -3.48
CA GLN A 70 7.04 0.52 -4.62
C GLN A 70 6.36 -0.84 -4.81
N ALA A 71 7.11 -1.94 -4.67
CA ALA A 71 6.54 -3.28 -4.68
C ALA A 71 5.51 -3.45 -3.57
N TYR A 72 5.80 -2.96 -2.36
CA TYR A 72 4.88 -3.01 -1.23
C TYR A 72 3.63 -2.13 -1.45
N VAL A 73 3.78 -0.93 -2.05
CA VAL A 73 2.65 -0.06 -2.46
C VAL A 73 1.74 -0.80 -3.43
N ALA A 74 2.28 -1.43 -4.47
CA ALA A 74 1.51 -2.17 -5.45
C ALA A 74 0.80 -3.38 -4.82
N ALA A 75 1.51 -4.17 -4.00
CA ALA A 75 0.95 -5.34 -3.33
C ALA A 75 -0.18 -4.98 -2.36
N PHE A 76 0.04 -4.00 -1.48
CA PHE A 76 -0.95 -3.57 -0.48
C PHE A 76 -2.24 -3.08 -1.13
N HIS A 77 -2.13 -2.20 -2.13
CA HIS A 77 -3.31 -1.64 -2.78
C HIS A 77 -4.02 -2.66 -3.68
N THR A 78 -3.29 -3.61 -4.29
CA THR A 78 -3.93 -4.73 -4.99
C THR A 78 -4.71 -5.61 -4.03
N GLY A 79 -4.14 -5.92 -2.86
CA GLY A 79 -4.86 -6.61 -1.78
C GLY A 79 -6.12 -5.86 -1.34
N ALA A 80 -6.06 -4.53 -1.23
CA ALA A 80 -7.22 -3.70 -0.94
C ALA A 80 -8.31 -3.77 -2.03
N MET A 81 -7.93 -3.84 -3.31
CA MET A 81 -8.89 -4.05 -4.41
C MET A 81 -9.61 -5.39 -4.26
N PHE A 82 -8.87 -6.49 -4.03
CA PHE A 82 -9.46 -7.81 -3.81
C PHE A 82 -10.36 -7.83 -2.58
N TRP A 83 -9.96 -7.16 -1.51
CA TRP A 83 -10.77 -7.07 -0.30
C TRP A 83 -12.09 -6.34 -0.55
N HIS A 84 -12.05 -5.16 -1.20
CA HIS A 84 -13.25 -4.42 -1.57
C HIS A 84 -14.19 -5.22 -2.48
N TRP A 85 -13.62 -5.99 -3.41
CA TRP A 85 -14.38 -6.89 -4.27
C TRP A 85 -15.07 -8.01 -3.46
N ARG A 86 -14.34 -8.66 -2.54
CA ARG A 86 -14.87 -9.74 -1.70
C ARG A 86 -15.98 -9.27 -0.76
N LEU A 87 -15.87 -8.06 -0.21
CA LEU A 87 -16.90 -7.46 0.63
C LEU A 87 -18.10 -6.90 -0.17
N GLN A 88 -18.08 -7.01 -1.50
CA GLN A 88 -19.10 -6.44 -2.39
C GLN A 88 -19.36 -4.95 -2.10
N HIS A 89 -18.30 -4.20 -1.78
CA HIS A 89 -18.38 -2.75 -1.72
C HIS A 89 -18.74 -2.18 -3.10
N HIS A 90 -19.25 -0.94 -3.11
CA HIS A 90 -19.54 -0.25 -4.36
C HIS A 90 -18.31 -0.27 -5.28
N PRO A 91 -18.43 -0.63 -6.58
CA PRO A 91 -17.28 -0.82 -7.47
C PRO A 91 -16.28 0.34 -7.50
N ALA A 92 -16.75 1.58 -7.28
CA ALA A 92 -15.87 2.75 -7.19
C ALA A 92 -14.83 2.68 -6.05
N SER A 93 -15.00 1.83 -5.04
CA SER A 93 -14.03 1.67 -3.96
C SER A 93 -12.69 1.08 -4.42
N VAL A 94 -12.64 0.45 -5.61
CA VAL A 94 -11.38 -0.04 -6.20
C VAL A 94 -10.56 1.06 -6.88
N LEU A 95 -11.16 2.22 -7.17
CA LEU A 95 -10.52 3.29 -7.95
C LEU A 95 -9.34 3.91 -7.19
N ALA A 96 -9.50 4.18 -5.89
CA ALA A 96 -8.44 4.76 -5.09
C ALA A 96 -7.23 3.81 -4.96
N PRO A 97 -7.40 2.53 -4.59
CA PRO A 97 -6.29 1.57 -4.61
C PRO A 97 -5.65 1.41 -6.00
N LEU A 98 -6.45 1.34 -7.06
CA LEU A 98 -5.94 1.22 -8.43
C LEU A 98 -5.07 2.42 -8.83
N LEU A 99 -5.44 3.63 -8.41
CA LEU A 99 -4.63 4.82 -8.61
C LEU A 99 -3.23 4.65 -8.01
N PHE A 100 -3.13 4.18 -6.76
CA PHE A 100 -1.84 3.98 -6.10
C PHE A 100 -0.99 2.87 -6.74
N VAL A 101 -1.61 1.80 -7.27
CA VAL A 101 -0.91 0.81 -8.10
C VAL A 101 -0.34 1.47 -9.36
N GLY A 102 -1.12 2.35 -10.00
CA GLY A 102 -0.67 3.13 -11.15
C GLY A 102 0.48 4.09 -10.82
N LEU A 103 0.43 4.77 -9.66
CA LEU A 103 1.53 5.62 -9.19
C LEU A 103 2.82 4.79 -9.03
N ALA A 104 2.71 3.61 -8.39
CA ALA A 104 3.86 2.74 -8.20
C ALA A 104 4.46 2.26 -9.52
N ALA A 105 3.63 1.93 -10.51
CA ALA A 105 4.08 1.57 -11.85
C ALA A 105 4.85 2.72 -12.53
N VAL A 106 4.39 3.96 -12.36
CA VAL A 106 5.08 5.15 -12.90
C VAL A 106 6.40 5.37 -12.16
N VAL A 107 6.44 5.22 -10.84
CA VAL A 107 7.70 5.34 -10.08
C VAL A 107 8.70 4.25 -10.51
N PHE A 108 8.26 3.01 -10.66
CA PHE A 108 9.08 1.93 -11.22
C PHE A 108 9.65 2.29 -12.59
N TRP A 109 8.81 2.82 -13.48
CA TRP A 109 9.25 3.19 -14.83
C TRP A 109 10.30 4.31 -14.80
N LEU A 110 10.09 5.33 -13.98
CA LEU A 110 11.03 6.45 -13.83
C LEU A 110 12.37 6.01 -13.21
N ARG A 111 12.36 5.02 -12.31
CA ARG A 111 13.56 4.52 -11.63
C ARG A 111 14.35 3.55 -12.51
N LEU A 112 13.68 2.54 -13.06
CA LEU A 112 14.31 1.48 -13.84
C LEU A 112 14.63 1.89 -15.29
N GLY A 113 14.08 3.01 -15.76
CA GLY A 113 14.24 3.49 -17.14
C GLY A 113 13.63 2.57 -18.21
N SER A 114 12.89 1.53 -17.80
CA SER A 114 12.32 0.51 -18.68
C SER A 114 10.85 0.26 -18.35
N PHE A 115 9.99 0.55 -19.32
CA PHE A 115 8.55 0.30 -19.20
C PHE A 115 8.26 -1.19 -18.97
N LEU A 116 8.98 -2.08 -19.65
CA LEU A 116 8.79 -3.53 -19.49
C LEU A 116 9.13 -3.99 -18.07
N LEU A 117 10.25 -3.52 -17.51
CA LEU A 117 10.62 -3.87 -16.13
C LEU A 117 9.64 -3.29 -15.11
N ALA A 118 9.13 -2.08 -15.36
CA ALA A 118 8.11 -1.47 -14.51
C ALA A 118 6.79 -2.24 -14.53
N PHE A 119 6.34 -2.66 -15.72
CA PHE A 119 5.16 -3.51 -15.87
C PHE A 119 5.34 -4.84 -15.15
N LEU A 120 6.45 -5.54 -15.38
CA LEU A 120 6.73 -6.82 -14.73
C LEU A 120 6.86 -6.69 -13.21
N GLY A 121 7.56 -5.66 -12.72
CA GLY A 121 7.69 -5.39 -11.28
C GLY A 121 6.35 -5.09 -10.62
N THR A 122 5.52 -4.27 -11.27
CA THR A 122 4.16 -3.99 -10.78
C THR A 122 3.28 -5.24 -10.80
N ALA A 123 3.27 -5.98 -11.90
CA ALA A 123 2.47 -7.19 -12.06
C ALA A 123 2.89 -8.30 -11.08
N ALA A 124 4.19 -8.51 -10.89
CA ALA A 124 4.72 -9.46 -9.91
C ALA A 124 4.33 -9.08 -8.48
N SER A 125 4.32 -7.78 -8.16
CA SER A 125 3.90 -7.27 -6.85
C SER A 125 2.39 -7.38 -6.64
N ALA A 126 1.60 -7.19 -7.70
CA ALA A 126 0.15 -7.30 -7.68
C ALA A 126 -0.34 -8.77 -7.63
N GLY A 127 0.44 -9.72 -8.16
CA GLY A 127 0.08 -11.14 -8.25
C GLY A 127 0.18 -11.94 -6.94
N ILE A 128 0.53 -11.30 -5.82
CA ILE A 128 0.67 -11.96 -4.50
C ILE A 128 -0.66 -11.96 -3.71
N GLY A 129 -1.74 -11.39 -4.27
CA GLY A 129 -3.08 -11.28 -3.65
C GLY A 129 -4.06 -12.39 -3.99
#